data_AF-A0A926HUH7-F1
#
_entry.id   AF-A0A926HUH7-F1
#
_cell.length_a   1.000
_cell.length_b   1.000
_cell.length_c   1.000
_cell.angle_alpha   90.00
_cell.angle_beta   90.00
_cell.angle_gamma   90.00
#
_symmetry.space_group_name_H-M   'P 1'
#
loop_
_entity.id
_entity.type
_entity.pdbx_description
1 polymer ?
#
loop_
_entity_poly.entity_id
_entity_poly.type
_entity_poly.pdbx_seq_one_letter_code
_entity_poly.pdbx_strand_id
1 'polypeptide(L)'
;MRRERGLAYCGLACCLCEQKESCPGCRNEGCGEREWCKNYNCCRERGYDGCWQCPEFPCETLMLAKMRIRAFARFIGRHGEQYMLDCLEANERRGVAYHANGKLLGDYDRCRDEQEVFDMLEGGAAPPAAPAAPACTVRHRRAGGRTVMETERLILREMTQDDLPDLRELLTDRRVMWAYEHDFTETEVREWLDRQRTRYRSDGIGLWAVILQRTGEFVGQAGLTWQTIDSGERVLEIGYLLKAAHWHNGYASEAASACKRYAYRHFFGAPRVCSIIRTDNAASQIVAERIGMRREREFTKRFFAGERPHYLYSVENTARDYLRLRSLRKQENLTQQQLADRLGMNKITYARYEKGERELPLDAAIRAAQFYGVSLDYLVGLSDKRE
;
A
#
# COMPACT_ATOMS: atom_id res chain seq x y z
N MET A 1 -21.82 -21.82 -1.27
CA MET A 1 -21.91 -21.21 0.07
C MET A 1 -22.06 -22.28 1.14
N ARG A 2 -21.37 -22.13 2.27
CA ARG A 2 -21.42 -22.97 3.48
C ARG A 2 -22.13 -22.21 4.61
N ARG A 3 -23.47 -22.23 4.63
CA ARG A 3 -24.30 -21.41 5.55
C ARG A 3 -23.93 -21.63 7.03
N GLU A 4 -23.50 -22.83 7.39
CA GLU A 4 -23.08 -23.19 8.75
C GLU A 4 -21.90 -22.35 9.27
N ARG A 5 -21.09 -21.75 8.39
CA ARG A 5 -19.97 -20.87 8.78
C ARG A 5 -20.41 -19.44 9.13
N GLY A 6 -21.62 -19.06 8.75
CA GLY A 6 -22.23 -17.77 9.07
C GLY A 6 -21.42 -16.54 8.65
N LEU A 7 -21.63 -15.44 9.40
CA LEU A 7 -20.93 -14.17 9.26
C LEU A 7 -19.92 -13.98 10.40
N ALA A 8 -18.83 -13.27 10.12
CA ALA A 8 -17.88 -12.86 11.14
C ALA A 8 -18.39 -11.64 11.91
N TYR A 9 -17.87 -11.42 13.12
CA TYR A 9 -18.17 -10.22 13.93
C TYR A 9 -17.88 -8.89 13.20
N CYS A 10 -16.95 -8.88 12.25
CA CYS A 10 -16.64 -7.70 11.43
C CYS A 10 -17.55 -7.50 10.21
N GLY A 11 -18.48 -8.42 9.94
CA GLY A 11 -19.37 -8.40 8.77
C GLY A 11 -18.90 -9.22 7.58
N LEU A 12 -17.72 -9.85 7.61
CA LEU A 12 -17.25 -10.72 6.54
C LEU A 12 -18.09 -12.00 6.42
N ALA A 13 -18.34 -12.45 5.19
CA ALA A 13 -19.08 -13.68 4.90
C ALA A 13 -18.18 -14.92 5.02
N CYS A 14 -18.06 -15.51 6.21
CA CYS A 14 -17.34 -16.77 6.41
C CYS A 14 -17.95 -17.92 5.59
N CYS A 15 -19.26 -17.87 5.34
CA CYS A 15 -20.01 -18.78 4.50
C CYS A 15 -19.58 -18.82 3.02
N LEU A 16 -18.84 -17.84 2.53
CA LEU A 16 -18.35 -17.78 1.14
C LEU A 16 -16.81 -17.91 1.04
N CYS A 17 -16.14 -18.24 2.15
CA CYS A 17 -14.68 -18.38 2.17
C CYS A 17 -14.24 -19.80 1.79
N GLU A 18 -13.53 -19.93 0.67
CA GLU A 18 -13.02 -21.19 0.13
C GLU A 18 -11.54 -21.46 0.45
N GLN A 19 -10.80 -20.48 0.97
CA GLN A 19 -9.33 -20.57 1.15
C GLN A 19 -8.86 -21.57 2.22
N LYS A 20 -9.73 -21.93 3.17
CA LYS A 20 -9.42 -22.90 4.22
C LYS A 20 -10.59 -23.87 4.31
N GLU A 21 -10.46 -25.02 3.65
CA GLU A 21 -11.51 -26.05 3.63
C GLU A 21 -11.94 -26.49 5.03
N SER A 22 -11.03 -26.47 6.00
CA SER A 22 -11.26 -26.83 7.41
C SER A 22 -11.62 -25.64 8.32
N CYS A 23 -11.77 -24.41 7.79
CA CYS A 23 -12.11 -23.27 8.64
C CYS A 23 -13.53 -23.39 9.19
N PRO A 24 -13.73 -23.37 10.52
CA PRO A 24 -15.07 -23.51 11.10
C PRO A 24 -15.92 -22.25 10.90
N GLY A 25 -15.31 -21.09 10.60
CA GLY A 25 -15.96 -19.78 10.62
C GLY A 25 -15.57 -19.01 11.88
N CYS A 26 -15.68 -17.68 11.84
CA CYS A 26 -15.17 -16.82 12.92
C CYS A 26 -15.87 -17.10 14.26
N ARG A 27 -17.19 -17.29 14.21
CA ARG A 27 -18.04 -17.51 15.39
C ARG A 27 -18.13 -18.97 15.84
N ASN A 28 -17.69 -19.93 15.04
CA ASN A 28 -17.73 -21.37 15.34
C ASN A 28 -16.41 -21.85 15.94
N GLU A 29 -16.46 -22.72 16.94
CA GLU A 29 -15.28 -23.22 17.69
C GLU A 29 -14.10 -23.65 16.79
N GLY A 30 -12.87 -23.34 17.20
CA GLY A 30 -11.63 -23.82 16.53
C GLY A 30 -10.89 -22.83 15.61
N CYS A 31 -11.24 -21.54 15.57
CA CYS A 31 -10.44 -20.56 14.81
C CYS A 31 -9.12 -20.21 15.54
N GLY A 32 -7.98 -20.62 14.97
CA GLY A 32 -6.65 -20.45 15.56
C GLY A 32 -6.11 -19.01 15.60
N GLU A 33 -6.82 -18.03 15.01
CA GLU A 33 -6.38 -16.62 14.94
C GLU A 33 -7.22 -15.70 15.85
N ARG A 34 -8.10 -16.25 16.69
CA ARG A 34 -9.04 -15.49 17.54
C ARG A 34 -8.37 -14.51 18.49
N GLU A 35 -7.28 -14.95 19.14
CA GLU A 35 -6.57 -14.16 20.16
C GLU A 35 -6.09 -12.81 19.63
N TRP A 36 -5.74 -12.74 18.34
CA TRP A 36 -5.20 -11.54 17.71
C TRP A 36 -6.27 -10.68 17.02
N CYS A 37 -7.53 -11.13 16.96
CA CYS A 37 -8.59 -10.44 16.25
C CYS A 37 -9.29 -9.38 17.13
N LYS A 38 -8.94 -8.10 16.90
CA LYS A 38 -9.51 -6.96 17.64
C LYS A 38 -11.05 -6.90 17.58
N ASN A 39 -11.65 -7.11 16.41
CA ASN A 39 -13.11 -7.04 16.25
C ASN A 39 -13.83 -8.19 16.98
N TYR A 40 -13.25 -9.39 16.98
CA TYR A 40 -13.76 -10.53 17.74
C TYR A 40 -13.71 -10.24 19.24
N ASN A 41 -12.55 -9.88 19.78
CA ASN A 41 -12.37 -9.62 21.21
C ASN A 41 -13.28 -8.49 21.68
N CYS A 42 -13.33 -7.37 20.94
CA CYS A 42 -14.18 -6.22 21.28
C CYS A 42 -15.68 -6.59 21.29
N CYS A 43 -16.18 -7.32 20.29
CA CYS A 43 -17.58 -7.73 20.26
C CYS A 43 -17.89 -8.71 21.42
N ARG A 44 -16.99 -9.64 21.72
CA ARG A 44 -17.15 -10.58 22.85
C ARG A 44 -17.17 -9.88 24.20
N GLU A 45 -16.25 -8.94 24.43
CA GLU A 45 -16.19 -8.14 25.66
C GLU A 45 -17.43 -7.28 25.87
N ARG A 46 -17.98 -6.72 24.79
CA ARG A 46 -19.17 -5.85 24.82
C ARG A 46 -20.50 -6.60 24.68
N GLY A 47 -20.48 -7.92 24.50
CA GLY A 47 -21.69 -8.73 24.32
C GLY A 47 -22.42 -8.47 23.00
N TYR A 48 -21.71 -8.01 21.96
CA TYR A 48 -22.28 -7.79 20.64
C TYR A 48 -22.15 -9.03 19.76
N ASP A 49 -23.21 -9.31 19.00
CA ASP A 49 -23.20 -10.30 17.94
C ASP A 49 -22.35 -9.84 16.76
N GLY A 50 -22.17 -8.54 16.57
CA GLY A 50 -21.26 -7.99 15.55
C GLY A 50 -21.01 -6.50 15.68
N CYS A 51 -20.02 -6.01 14.92
CA CYS A 51 -19.59 -4.61 14.96
C CYS A 51 -20.72 -3.63 14.65
N TRP A 52 -21.75 -4.06 13.91
CA TRP A 52 -22.91 -3.24 13.56
C TRP A 52 -23.88 -2.98 14.72
N GLN A 53 -23.74 -3.67 15.85
CA GLN A 53 -24.49 -3.35 17.07
C GLN A 53 -23.78 -2.28 17.92
N CYS A 54 -22.55 -1.91 17.57
CA CYS A 54 -21.79 -0.91 18.32
C CYS A 54 -22.33 0.51 18.02
N PRO A 55 -22.64 1.34 19.03
CA PRO A 55 -23.10 2.71 18.81
C PRO A 55 -22.02 3.63 18.22
N GLU A 56 -20.75 3.27 18.39
CA GLU A 56 -19.59 3.99 17.84
C GLU A 56 -19.22 3.50 16.42
N PHE A 57 -20.06 2.68 15.81
CA PHE A 57 -19.77 2.12 14.49
C PHE A 57 -20.02 3.17 13.37
N PRO A 58 -19.11 3.30 12.38
CA PRO A 58 -17.84 2.58 12.23
C PRO A 58 -16.71 3.21 13.05
N CYS A 59 -16.03 2.43 13.89
CA CYS A 59 -14.86 2.89 14.64
C CYS A 59 -13.57 2.82 13.80
N GLU A 60 -12.51 3.52 14.22
CA GLU A 60 -11.24 3.70 13.49
C GLU A 60 -10.36 2.43 13.32
N THR A 61 -10.94 1.25 13.47
CA THR A 61 -10.20 -0.01 13.35
C THR A 61 -9.82 -0.26 11.88
N LEU A 62 -8.56 -0.64 11.62
CA LEU A 62 -8.03 -0.91 10.27
C LEU A 62 -8.88 -1.85 9.39
N MET A 63 -9.61 -2.79 10.02
CA MET A 63 -10.51 -3.70 9.30
C MET A 63 -11.75 -3.00 8.74
N LEU A 64 -12.33 -2.05 9.49
CA LEU A 64 -13.50 -1.26 9.08
C LEU A 64 -13.13 -0.07 8.18
N ALA A 65 -11.83 0.20 7.99
CA ALA A 65 -11.37 1.12 6.95
C ALA A 65 -11.67 0.59 5.53
N LYS A 66 -11.76 -0.74 5.34
CA LYS A 66 -12.11 -1.36 4.06
C LYS A 66 -13.59 -1.17 3.76
N MET A 67 -13.89 -0.48 2.64
CA MET A 67 -15.25 -0.12 2.23
C MET A 67 -16.21 -1.31 2.20
N ARG A 68 -15.83 -2.43 1.54
CA ARG A 68 -16.65 -3.65 1.49
C ARG A 68 -17.06 -4.16 2.87
N ILE A 69 -16.10 -4.25 3.80
CA ILE A 69 -16.33 -4.79 5.15
C ILE A 69 -17.28 -3.87 5.93
N ARG A 70 -17.06 -2.56 5.82
CA ARG A 70 -17.91 -1.55 6.46
C ARG A 70 -19.32 -1.54 5.89
N ALA A 71 -19.46 -1.66 4.57
CA ALA A 71 -20.75 -1.77 3.90
C ALA A 71 -21.50 -3.02 4.36
N PHE A 72 -20.86 -4.18 4.40
CA PHE A 72 -21.48 -5.43 4.86
C PHE A 72 -21.99 -5.31 6.30
N ALA A 73 -21.17 -4.77 7.21
CA ALA A 73 -21.59 -4.53 8.58
C ALA A 73 -22.78 -3.54 8.65
N ARG A 74 -22.77 -2.42 7.90
CA ARG A 74 -23.93 -1.51 7.85
C ARG A 74 -25.19 -2.19 7.32
N PHE A 75 -25.07 -3.01 6.29
CA PHE A 75 -26.19 -3.73 5.69
C PHE A 75 -26.80 -4.69 6.70
N ILE A 76 -25.97 -5.47 7.41
CA ILE A 76 -26.42 -6.36 8.47
C ILE A 76 -27.12 -5.57 9.60
N GLY A 77 -26.57 -4.42 10.00
CA GLY A 77 -27.20 -3.57 11.01
C GLY A 77 -28.58 -3.03 10.61
N ARG A 78 -28.82 -2.82 9.31
CA ARG A 78 -30.10 -2.30 8.79
C ARG A 78 -31.13 -3.41 8.54
N HIS A 79 -30.71 -4.54 7.99
CA HIS A 79 -31.63 -5.56 7.47
C HIS A 79 -31.57 -6.90 8.21
N GLY A 80 -30.60 -7.08 9.10
CA GLY A 80 -30.38 -8.31 9.86
C GLY A 80 -29.50 -9.34 9.14
N GLU A 81 -28.96 -10.28 9.92
CA GLU A 81 -28.03 -11.31 9.42
C GLU A 81 -28.69 -12.29 8.47
N GLN A 82 -29.93 -12.69 8.74
CA GLN A 82 -30.63 -13.68 7.92
C GLN A 82 -30.83 -13.17 6.50
N TYR A 83 -31.29 -11.92 6.37
CA TYR A 83 -31.47 -11.27 5.07
C TYR A 83 -30.14 -11.14 4.31
N MET A 84 -29.06 -10.76 5.01
CA MET A 84 -27.71 -10.74 4.41
C MET A 84 -27.31 -12.10 3.85
N LEU A 85 -27.55 -13.19 4.58
CA LEU A 85 -27.22 -14.55 4.12
C LEU A 85 -28.07 -14.95 2.91
N ASP A 86 -29.35 -14.60 2.90
CA ASP A 86 -30.26 -14.88 1.79
C ASP A 86 -29.84 -14.12 0.51
N CYS A 87 -29.47 -12.84 0.65
CA CYS A 87 -28.89 -12.03 -0.42
C CYS A 87 -27.60 -12.64 -0.97
N LEU A 88 -26.65 -12.99 -0.10
CA LEU A 88 -25.38 -13.59 -0.48
C LEU A 88 -25.55 -14.93 -1.21
N GLU A 89 -26.48 -15.78 -0.77
CA GLU A 89 -26.77 -17.04 -1.44
C GLU A 89 -27.41 -16.82 -2.81
N ALA A 90 -28.39 -15.92 -2.90
CA ALA A 90 -29.02 -15.56 -4.17
C ALA A 90 -27.99 -15.01 -5.16
N ASN A 91 -27.05 -14.20 -4.68
CA ASN A 91 -26.00 -13.61 -5.49
C ASN A 91 -24.97 -14.63 -5.96
N GLU A 92 -24.57 -15.58 -5.10
CA GLU A 92 -23.71 -16.69 -5.52
C GLU A 92 -24.37 -17.51 -6.64
N ARG A 93 -25.68 -17.80 -6.54
CA ARG A 93 -26.46 -18.49 -7.59
C ARG A 93 -26.56 -17.68 -8.88
N ARG A 94 -26.52 -16.34 -8.79
CA ARG A 94 -26.46 -15.41 -9.93
C ARG A 94 -25.04 -15.25 -10.49
N GLY A 95 -24.05 -15.95 -9.92
CA GLY A 95 -22.66 -15.93 -10.38
C GLY A 95 -21.83 -14.78 -9.81
N VAL A 96 -22.32 -14.07 -8.79
CA VAL A 96 -21.53 -13.03 -8.09
C VAL A 96 -20.43 -13.71 -7.30
N ALA A 97 -19.19 -13.43 -7.66
CA ALA A 97 -18.02 -14.04 -7.05
C ALA A 97 -17.62 -13.29 -5.78
N TYR A 98 -17.68 -13.94 -4.62
CA TYR A 98 -17.15 -13.39 -3.37
C TYR A 98 -15.62 -13.33 -3.37
N HIS A 99 -14.98 -14.29 -4.03
CA HIS A 99 -13.56 -14.34 -4.35
C HIS A 99 -13.40 -14.75 -5.82
N ALA A 100 -12.45 -14.15 -6.54
CA ALA A 100 -12.20 -14.44 -7.95
C ALA A 100 -10.79 -15.03 -8.15
N ASN A 101 -10.69 -16.10 -8.96
CA ASN A 101 -9.43 -16.66 -9.48
C ASN A 101 -8.35 -16.92 -8.40
N GLY A 102 -8.75 -17.49 -7.25
CA GLY A 102 -7.83 -17.82 -6.16
C GLY A 102 -7.34 -16.61 -5.32
N LYS A 103 -7.86 -15.40 -5.57
CA LYS A 103 -7.51 -14.18 -4.82
C LYS A 103 -8.57 -13.85 -3.75
N LEU A 104 -8.18 -13.15 -2.69
CA LEU A 104 -9.07 -12.64 -1.63
C LEU A 104 -9.94 -11.42 -2.04
N LEU A 105 -10.10 -11.21 -3.35
CA LEU A 105 -10.87 -10.11 -3.93
C LEU A 105 -11.97 -10.70 -4.81
N GLY A 106 -13.16 -10.13 -4.76
CA GLY A 106 -14.32 -10.53 -5.56
C GLY A 106 -15.10 -9.33 -6.11
N ASP A 107 -16.35 -9.56 -6.47
CA ASP A 107 -17.21 -8.59 -7.15
C ASP A 107 -17.57 -7.41 -6.26
N TYR A 108 -17.82 -7.69 -4.98
CA TYR A 108 -18.08 -6.67 -3.96
C TYR A 108 -16.88 -5.72 -3.74
N ASP A 109 -15.65 -6.13 -4.09
CA ASP A 109 -14.45 -5.25 -4.00
C ASP A 109 -14.32 -4.31 -5.21
N ARG A 110 -15.17 -4.46 -6.23
CA ARG A 110 -15.21 -3.58 -7.41
C ARG A 110 -16.16 -2.40 -7.27
N CYS A 111 -17.02 -2.43 -6.25
CA CYS A 111 -17.98 -1.36 -5.99
C CYS A 111 -17.26 -0.04 -5.67
N ARG A 112 -17.80 1.08 -6.15
CA ARG A 112 -17.21 2.42 -6.01
C ARG A 112 -17.49 3.04 -4.64
N ASP A 113 -18.63 2.70 -4.06
CA ASP A 113 -19.08 3.18 -2.75
C ASP A 113 -19.92 2.11 -2.03
N GLU A 114 -20.37 2.43 -0.81
CA GLU A 114 -21.17 1.51 0.00
C GLU A 114 -22.58 1.29 -0.55
N GLN A 115 -23.13 2.25 -1.30
CA GLN A 115 -24.47 2.12 -1.88
C GLN A 115 -24.48 1.10 -3.00
N GLU A 116 -23.46 1.08 -3.87
CA GLU A 116 -23.32 0.03 -4.89
C GLU A 116 -23.18 -1.36 -4.28
N VAL A 117 -22.54 -1.48 -3.12
CA VAL A 117 -22.49 -2.76 -2.40
C VAL A 117 -23.88 -3.19 -1.95
N PHE A 118 -24.74 -2.25 -1.54
CA PHE A 118 -26.10 -2.54 -1.09
C PHE A 118 -26.96 -2.96 -2.27
N ASP A 119 -26.91 -2.18 -3.35
CA ASP A 119 -27.63 -2.47 -4.59
C ASP A 119 -27.22 -3.83 -5.16
N MET A 120 -25.93 -4.19 -5.07
CA MET A 120 -25.44 -5.52 -5.43
C MET A 120 -25.99 -6.60 -4.49
N LEU A 121 -25.96 -6.39 -3.17
CA LEU A 121 -26.48 -7.35 -2.20
C LEU A 121 -27.94 -7.68 -2.49
N GLU A 122 -28.79 -6.69 -2.78
CA GLU A 122 -30.22 -6.90 -3.03
C GLU A 122 -30.52 -7.34 -4.47
N GLY A 123 -29.85 -6.75 -5.45
CA GLY A 123 -30.13 -6.93 -6.87
C GLY A 123 -29.37 -8.09 -7.54
N GLY A 124 -28.24 -8.51 -6.98
CA GLY A 124 -27.38 -9.56 -7.53
C GLY A 124 -26.78 -9.28 -8.90
N ALA A 125 -26.92 -8.05 -9.40
CA ALA A 125 -26.17 -7.58 -10.54
C ALA A 125 -24.79 -7.17 -10.04
N ALA A 126 -23.75 -7.90 -10.47
CA ALA A 126 -22.41 -7.37 -10.33
C ALA A 126 -22.36 -5.98 -11.00
N PRO A 127 -21.65 -4.96 -10.46
CA PRO A 127 -21.41 -3.77 -11.23
C PRO A 127 -20.82 -4.26 -12.56
N PRO A 128 -21.28 -3.70 -13.69
CA PRO A 128 -20.77 -4.09 -14.99
C PRO A 128 -19.25 -4.18 -14.85
N ALA A 129 -18.67 -5.32 -15.26
CA ALA A 129 -17.22 -5.49 -15.25
C ALA A 129 -16.66 -4.16 -15.70
N ALA A 130 -15.90 -3.47 -14.82
CA ALA A 130 -15.49 -2.08 -15.03
C ALA A 130 -15.18 -1.98 -16.51
N PRO A 131 -15.95 -1.16 -17.27
CA PRO A 131 -16.07 -1.31 -18.71
C PRO A 131 -14.70 -1.62 -19.22
N ALA A 132 -14.50 -2.77 -19.91
CA ALA A 132 -13.20 -3.12 -20.45
C ALA A 132 -12.67 -1.83 -21.03
N ALA A 133 -11.65 -1.24 -20.36
CA ALA A 133 -11.39 0.21 -20.48
C ALA A 133 -11.48 0.49 -21.96
N PRO A 134 -12.45 1.31 -22.40
CA PRO A 134 -13.01 1.27 -23.75
C PRO A 134 -11.85 0.99 -24.67
N ALA A 135 -11.86 -0.13 -25.44
CA ALA A 135 -10.68 -0.55 -26.21
C ALA A 135 -10.10 0.72 -26.82
N CYS A 136 -8.99 1.19 -26.25
CA CYS A 136 -8.77 2.63 -26.24
C CYS A 136 -8.35 3.00 -27.63
N THR A 137 -9.33 3.40 -28.43
CA THR A 137 -9.13 3.97 -29.76
C THR A 137 -8.51 5.35 -29.63
N VAL A 138 -8.38 5.88 -28.42
CA VAL A 138 -7.26 6.73 -28.07
C VAL A 138 -6.11 5.84 -27.59
N ARG A 139 -5.20 5.51 -28.50
CA ARG A 139 -3.84 5.08 -28.15
C ARG A 139 -3.14 6.20 -27.36
N HIS A 140 -3.51 6.44 -26.11
CA HIS A 140 -2.59 7.08 -25.18
C HIS A 140 -1.64 5.99 -24.70
N ARG A 141 -0.64 5.71 -25.55
CA ARG A 141 0.71 5.53 -25.04
C ARG A 141 1.02 6.78 -24.21
N ARG A 142 0.65 6.84 -22.93
CA ARG A 142 1.35 7.73 -21.99
C ARG A 142 2.59 7.01 -21.51
N ALA A 143 3.45 6.72 -22.49
CA ALA A 143 4.72 6.01 -22.36
C ALA A 143 5.81 6.87 -23.00
N GLY A 144 6.11 8.00 -22.36
CA GLY A 144 7.21 8.88 -22.79
C GLY A 144 8.36 8.93 -21.78
N GLY A 145 8.05 8.81 -20.49
CA GLY A 145 9.04 8.90 -19.42
C GLY A 145 9.77 7.58 -19.20
N ARG A 146 11.08 7.66 -18.91
CA ARG A 146 11.88 6.51 -18.48
C ARG A 146 11.28 5.92 -17.21
N THR A 147 10.96 4.63 -17.22
CA THR A 147 10.59 3.88 -16.01
C THR A 147 11.79 3.81 -15.07
N VAL A 148 11.58 4.22 -13.82
CA VAL A 148 12.62 4.24 -12.77
C VAL A 148 12.49 3.01 -11.90
N MET A 149 11.27 2.66 -11.49
CA MET A 149 11.00 1.45 -10.72
C MET A 149 9.54 1.02 -10.84
N GLU A 150 9.29 -0.25 -10.57
CA GLU A 150 7.96 -0.84 -10.51
C GLU A 150 7.73 -1.46 -9.12
N THR A 151 6.47 -1.50 -8.72
CA THR A 151 6.01 -2.15 -7.49
C THR A 151 4.96 -3.20 -7.85
N GLU A 152 4.25 -3.73 -6.85
CA GLU A 152 3.15 -4.67 -7.11
C GLU A 152 2.03 -4.02 -7.93
N ARG A 153 1.75 -2.73 -7.71
CA ARG A 153 0.60 -2.04 -8.31
C ARG A 153 0.97 -0.77 -9.07
N LEU A 154 2.17 -0.22 -8.87
CA LEU A 154 2.54 1.11 -9.35
C LEU A 154 3.76 1.05 -10.29
N ILE A 155 3.83 2.01 -11.20
CA ILE A 155 5.02 2.35 -11.97
C ILE A 155 5.43 3.75 -11.55
N LEU A 156 6.70 3.93 -11.17
CA LEU A 156 7.28 5.25 -10.98
C LEU A 156 8.16 5.54 -12.19
N ARG A 157 7.82 6.59 -12.94
CA ARG A 157 8.55 7.01 -14.14
C ARG A 157 8.80 8.51 -14.16
N GLU A 158 9.83 8.93 -14.88
CA GLU A 158 10.08 10.36 -15.12
C GLU A 158 8.84 11.04 -15.70
N MET A 159 8.55 12.24 -15.20
CA MET A 159 7.47 13.07 -15.73
C MET A 159 7.85 13.65 -17.09
N THR A 160 6.85 13.76 -17.94
CA THR A 160 6.93 14.36 -19.27
C THR A 160 5.96 15.53 -19.38
N GLN A 161 6.03 16.30 -20.47
CA GLN A 161 5.08 17.39 -20.71
C GLN A 161 3.63 16.88 -20.86
N ASP A 162 3.44 15.62 -21.25
CA ASP A 162 2.11 14.99 -21.36
C ASP A 162 1.42 14.76 -20.01
N ASP A 163 2.18 14.84 -18.90
CA ASP A 163 1.68 14.72 -17.53
C ASP A 163 1.19 16.06 -16.96
N LEU A 164 1.42 17.19 -17.66
CA LEU A 164 1.04 18.52 -17.18
C LEU A 164 -0.44 18.65 -16.81
N PRO A 165 -1.42 18.10 -17.58
CA PRO A 165 -2.83 18.18 -17.20
C PRO A 165 -3.15 17.47 -15.87
N ASP A 166 -2.54 16.30 -15.63
CA ASP A 166 -2.73 15.53 -14.41
C ASP A 166 -2.02 16.17 -13.22
N LEU A 167 -0.83 16.73 -13.45
CA LEU A 167 -0.09 17.46 -12.44
C LEU A 167 -0.83 18.74 -12.04
N ARG A 168 -1.48 19.43 -12.99
CA ARG A 168 -2.35 20.58 -12.71
C ARG A 168 -3.52 20.17 -11.84
N GLU A 169 -4.24 19.10 -12.20
CA GLU A 169 -5.32 18.57 -11.36
C GLU A 169 -4.84 18.28 -9.93
N LEU A 170 -3.68 17.65 -9.78
CA LEU A 170 -3.08 17.35 -8.48
C LEU A 170 -2.73 18.62 -7.68
N LEU A 171 -2.02 19.57 -8.28
CA LEU A 171 -1.46 20.75 -7.59
C LEU A 171 -2.45 21.89 -7.41
N THR A 172 -3.62 21.84 -8.05
CA THR A 172 -4.71 22.81 -7.83
C THR A 172 -5.83 22.29 -6.94
N ASP A 173 -5.82 21.01 -6.57
CA ASP A 173 -6.79 20.46 -5.63
C ASP A 173 -6.47 20.94 -4.21
N ARG A 174 -7.30 21.84 -3.67
CA ARG A 174 -7.15 22.40 -2.31
C ARG A 174 -7.13 21.33 -1.22
N ARG A 175 -7.79 20.19 -1.42
CA ARG A 175 -7.74 19.07 -0.46
C ARG A 175 -6.35 18.44 -0.43
N VAL A 176 -5.68 18.38 -1.58
CA VAL A 176 -4.32 17.82 -1.71
C VAL A 176 -3.28 18.81 -1.24
N MET A 177 -3.45 20.08 -1.60
CA MET A 177 -2.49 21.15 -1.33
C MET A 177 -2.68 21.85 0.00
N TRP A 178 -3.59 21.38 0.86
CA TRP A 178 -3.85 21.98 2.17
C TRP A 178 -2.56 22.13 2.99
N ALA A 179 -1.65 21.16 2.93
CA ALA A 179 -0.39 21.20 3.66
C ALA A 179 0.58 22.26 3.10
N TYR A 180 0.43 22.62 1.82
CA TYR A 180 1.23 23.63 1.15
C TYR A 180 0.66 25.05 1.32
N GLU A 181 -0.62 25.18 1.69
CA GLU A 181 -1.34 26.47 1.85
C GLU A 181 -1.11 27.44 0.67
N HIS A 182 -0.99 26.89 -0.55
CA HIS A 182 -0.67 27.64 -1.77
C HIS A 182 -1.63 27.25 -2.89
N ASP A 183 -2.22 28.25 -3.53
CA ASP A 183 -3.05 28.08 -4.72
C ASP A 183 -2.14 28.15 -5.95
N PHE A 184 -1.81 27.00 -6.54
CA PHE A 184 -0.92 26.93 -7.70
C PHE A 184 -1.58 27.49 -8.97
N THR A 185 -0.88 28.41 -9.63
CA THR A 185 -1.21 28.88 -10.97
C THR A 185 -0.73 27.90 -12.06
N GLU A 186 -1.30 27.99 -13.27
CA GLU A 186 -0.84 27.25 -14.45
C GLU A 186 0.69 27.37 -14.66
N THR A 187 1.24 28.57 -14.47
CA THR A 187 2.68 28.84 -14.61
C THR A 187 3.49 28.10 -13.56
N GLU A 188 3.05 28.12 -12.30
CA GLU A 188 3.76 27.44 -11.20
C GLU A 188 3.72 25.91 -11.34
N VAL A 189 2.65 25.35 -11.93
CA VAL A 189 2.57 23.92 -12.26
C VAL A 189 3.61 23.57 -13.34
N ARG A 190 3.77 24.40 -14.37
CA ARG A 190 4.80 24.22 -15.40
C ARG A 190 6.21 24.32 -14.81
N GLU A 191 6.44 25.33 -13.98
CA GLU A 191 7.71 25.49 -13.25
C GLU A 191 7.99 24.30 -12.33
N TRP A 192 6.97 23.75 -11.66
CA TRP A 192 7.12 22.55 -10.85
C TRP A 192 7.59 21.36 -11.68
N LEU A 193 6.95 21.12 -12.83
CA LEU A 193 7.32 20.05 -13.75
C LEU A 193 8.75 20.23 -14.28
N ASP A 194 9.10 21.43 -14.73
CA ASP A 194 10.44 21.72 -15.25
C ASP A 194 11.52 21.62 -14.17
N ARG A 195 11.20 21.95 -12.91
CA ARG A 195 12.10 21.69 -11.76
C ARG A 195 12.34 20.19 -11.56
N GLN A 196 11.31 19.34 -11.67
CA GLN A 196 11.54 17.88 -11.56
C GLN A 196 12.40 17.37 -12.71
N ARG A 197 12.12 17.80 -13.95
CA ARG A 197 12.92 17.42 -15.13
C ARG A 197 14.36 17.90 -15.05
N THR A 198 14.60 19.07 -14.46
CA THR A 198 15.95 19.57 -14.17
C THR A 198 16.66 18.67 -13.16
N ARG A 199 15.98 18.26 -12.08
CA ARG A 199 16.56 17.35 -11.07
C ARG A 199 16.90 15.97 -11.65
N TYR A 200 16.09 15.44 -12.57
CA TYR A 200 16.44 14.18 -13.24
C TYR A 200 17.77 14.28 -14.00
N ARG A 201 18.05 15.44 -14.61
CA ARG A 201 19.30 15.69 -15.36
C ARG A 201 20.49 15.99 -14.45
N SER A 202 20.29 16.77 -13.40
CA SER A 202 21.38 17.21 -12.52
C SER A 202 21.72 16.20 -11.44
N ASP A 203 20.70 15.58 -10.84
CA ASP A 203 20.83 14.76 -9.62
C ASP A 203 20.55 13.28 -9.90
N GLY A 204 20.01 12.95 -11.09
CA GLY A 204 19.56 11.59 -11.44
C GLY A 204 18.27 11.15 -10.72
N ILE A 205 17.70 12.01 -9.89
CA ILE A 205 16.51 11.76 -9.07
C ILE A 205 15.56 12.95 -9.07
N GLY A 206 14.32 12.73 -8.68
CA GLY A 206 13.32 13.78 -8.49
C GLY A 206 11.99 13.16 -8.05
N LEU A 207 10.93 13.96 -8.04
CA LEU A 207 9.58 13.41 -7.90
C LEU A 207 9.16 12.82 -9.24
N TRP A 208 8.85 11.53 -9.27
CA TRP A 208 8.41 10.80 -10.46
C TRP A 208 6.89 10.74 -10.53
N ALA A 209 6.34 10.57 -11.73
CA ALA A 209 4.93 10.25 -11.91
C ALA A 209 4.65 8.86 -11.34
N VAL A 210 3.60 8.74 -10.54
CA VAL A 210 3.10 7.46 -10.00
C VAL A 210 1.91 7.03 -10.84
N ILE A 211 2.09 5.94 -11.59
CA ILE A 211 1.09 5.40 -12.52
C ILE A 211 0.54 4.09 -11.96
N LEU A 212 -0.79 3.93 -11.95
CA LEU A 212 -1.43 2.68 -11.57
C LEU A 212 -1.31 1.67 -12.72
N GLN A 213 -0.59 0.56 -12.50
CA GLN A 213 -0.26 -0.41 -13.55
C GLN A 213 -1.49 -0.94 -14.30
N ARG A 214 -2.56 -1.24 -13.55
CA ARG A 214 -3.77 -1.86 -14.10
C ARG A 214 -4.52 -0.95 -15.09
N THR A 215 -4.47 0.37 -14.87
CA THR A 215 -5.30 1.33 -15.61
C THR A 215 -4.50 2.30 -16.45
N GLY A 216 -3.20 2.46 -16.17
CA GLY A 216 -2.36 3.51 -16.77
C GLY A 216 -2.64 4.90 -16.22
N GLU A 217 -3.44 5.02 -15.15
CA GLU A 217 -3.87 6.30 -14.59
C GLU A 217 -2.75 6.97 -13.78
N PHE A 218 -2.65 8.30 -13.88
CA PHE A 218 -1.79 9.10 -13.03
C PHE A 218 -2.41 9.26 -11.63
N VAL A 219 -1.77 8.63 -10.64
CA VAL A 219 -2.21 8.60 -9.24
C VAL A 219 -1.66 9.80 -8.46
N GLY A 220 -0.50 10.30 -8.86
CA GLY A 220 0.20 11.38 -8.17
C GLY A 220 1.68 11.40 -8.48
N GLN A 221 2.47 11.91 -7.54
CA GLN A 221 3.92 11.96 -7.61
C GLN A 221 4.58 11.41 -6.35
N ALA A 222 5.72 10.76 -6.52
CA ALA A 222 6.56 10.30 -5.41
C ALA A 222 8.01 10.16 -5.88
N GLY A 223 8.97 10.42 -5.00
CA GLY A 223 10.36 10.25 -5.36
C GLY A 223 11.34 10.77 -4.34
N LEU A 224 12.56 11.00 -4.80
CA LEU A 224 13.69 11.43 -3.97
C LEU A 224 14.14 12.83 -4.39
N THR A 225 14.35 13.72 -3.43
CA THR A 225 14.90 15.06 -3.69
C THR A 225 15.92 15.44 -2.62
N TRP A 226 16.97 16.14 -3.02
CA TRP A 226 17.87 16.76 -2.05
C TRP A 226 17.21 18.00 -1.45
N GLN A 227 17.20 18.08 -0.12
CA GLN A 227 16.73 19.23 0.63
C GLN A 227 17.83 19.77 1.51
N THR A 228 17.80 21.08 1.74
CA THR A 228 18.60 21.73 2.78
C THR A 228 17.70 22.03 3.97
N ILE A 229 18.13 21.64 5.17
CA ILE A 229 17.45 21.90 6.44
C ILE A 229 18.37 22.68 7.39
N ASP A 230 17.76 23.38 8.34
CA ASP A 230 18.43 24.25 9.32
C ASP A 230 19.51 25.16 8.69
N SER A 231 20.71 25.16 9.25
CA SER A 231 21.83 26.03 8.86
C SER A 231 22.65 25.52 7.66
N GLY A 232 22.14 24.55 6.89
CA GLY A 232 22.81 24.08 5.66
C GLY A 232 22.96 22.56 5.52
N GLU A 233 22.37 21.77 6.41
CA GLU A 233 22.44 20.32 6.35
C GLU A 233 21.70 19.79 5.10
N ARG A 234 22.38 19.01 4.26
CA ARG A 234 21.75 18.37 3.11
C ARG A 234 21.23 16.98 3.47
N VAL A 235 19.95 16.75 3.20
CA VAL A 235 19.26 15.47 3.43
C VAL A 235 18.62 14.95 2.15
N LEU A 236 18.61 13.63 2.00
CA LEU A 236 17.89 12.95 0.93
C LEU A 236 16.45 12.70 1.37
N GLU A 237 15.51 13.46 0.82
CA GLU A 237 14.10 13.42 1.17
C GLU A 237 13.30 12.48 0.26
N ILE A 238 12.48 11.61 0.85
CA ILE A 238 11.35 10.96 0.21
C ILE A 238 10.13 11.88 0.32
N GLY A 239 9.66 12.36 -0.83
CA GLY A 239 8.43 13.13 -0.96
C GLY A 239 7.37 12.37 -1.73
N TYR A 240 6.09 12.56 -1.37
CA TYR A 240 4.96 11.98 -2.08
C TYR A 240 3.73 12.88 -1.96
N LEU A 241 2.92 12.89 -3.02
CA LEU A 241 1.67 13.63 -3.11
C LEU A 241 0.73 12.90 -4.07
N LEU A 242 -0.45 12.47 -3.61
CA LEU A 242 -1.41 11.70 -4.41
C LEU A 242 -2.72 12.48 -4.58
N LYS A 243 -3.41 12.27 -5.70
CA LYS A 243 -4.75 12.82 -5.92
C LYS A 243 -5.70 12.24 -4.86
N ALA A 244 -6.65 13.05 -4.40
CA ALA A 244 -7.57 12.68 -3.32
C ALA A 244 -8.36 11.39 -3.60
N ALA A 245 -8.74 11.16 -4.86
CA ALA A 245 -9.45 9.95 -5.31
C ALA A 245 -8.68 8.64 -5.03
N HIS A 246 -7.36 8.72 -4.87
CA HIS A 246 -6.48 7.56 -4.70
C HIS A 246 -6.02 7.35 -3.25
N TRP A 247 -6.48 8.17 -2.31
CA TRP A 247 -6.13 8.04 -0.90
C TRP A 247 -6.70 6.76 -0.28
N HIS A 248 -6.15 6.36 0.86
CA HIS A 248 -6.55 5.18 1.63
C HIS A 248 -6.41 3.81 0.92
N ASN A 249 -5.85 3.77 -0.30
CA ASN A 249 -5.54 2.54 -1.05
C ASN A 249 -4.14 1.95 -0.76
N GLY A 250 -3.37 2.61 0.12
CA GLY A 250 -2.00 2.22 0.48
C GLY A 250 -0.92 2.61 -0.53
N TYR A 251 -1.28 3.32 -1.61
CA TYR A 251 -0.35 3.70 -2.67
C TYR A 251 0.79 4.61 -2.20
N ALA A 252 0.53 5.54 -1.27
CA ALA A 252 1.56 6.41 -0.73
C ALA A 252 2.66 5.61 0.01
N SER A 253 2.26 4.67 0.87
CA SER A 253 3.20 3.79 1.58
C SER A 253 3.95 2.87 0.61
N GLU A 254 3.29 2.35 -0.42
CA GLU A 254 3.92 1.51 -1.44
C GLU A 254 4.97 2.29 -2.25
N ALA A 255 4.63 3.48 -2.74
CA ALA A 255 5.52 4.36 -3.49
C ALA A 255 6.69 4.84 -2.62
N ALA A 256 6.43 5.31 -1.39
CA ALA A 256 7.46 5.75 -0.47
C ALA A 256 8.41 4.61 -0.07
N SER A 257 7.89 3.40 0.15
CA SER A 257 8.70 2.21 0.41
C SER A 257 9.59 1.85 -0.79
N ALA A 258 9.08 2.00 -2.02
CA ALA A 258 9.86 1.81 -3.23
C ALA A 258 10.97 2.86 -3.37
N CYS A 259 10.67 4.14 -3.10
CA CYS A 259 11.66 5.23 -3.09
C CYS A 259 12.76 4.99 -2.07
N LYS A 260 12.42 4.51 -0.87
CA LYS A 260 13.41 4.10 0.15
C LYS A 260 14.36 3.02 -0.38
N ARG A 261 13.81 1.94 -0.96
CA ARG A 261 14.64 0.88 -1.56
C ARG A 261 15.52 1.42 -2.68
N TYR A 262 14.97 2.28 -3.54
CA TYR A 262 15.73 2.89 -4.62
C TYR A 262 16.89 3.72 -4.10
N ALA A 263 16.66 4.56 -3.07
CA ALA A 263 17.72 5.37 -2.48
C ALA A 263 18.89 4.53 -1.97
N TYR A 264 18.59 3.43 -1.27
CA TYR A 264 19.62 2.55 -0.73
C TYR A 264 20.39 1.79 -1.81
N ARG A 265 19.76 1.48 -2.94
CA ARG A 265 20.42 0.82 -4.07
C ARG A 265 21.26 1.80 -4.90
N HIS A 266 20.65 2.91 -5.28
CA HIS A 266 21.19 3.83 -6.28
C HIS A 266 22.37 4.65 -5.73
N PHE A 267 22.36 4.99 -4.44
CA PHE A 267 23.41 5.80 -3.82
C PHE A 267 24.39 4.96 -3.01
N PHE A 268 24.67 3.71 -3.44
CA PHE A 268 25.56 2.76 -2.74
C PHE A 268 25.31 2.70 -1.22
N GLY A 269 24.03 2.65 -0.86
CA GLY A 269 23.60 2.59 0.52
C GLY A 269 23.56 3.93 1.25
N ALA A 270 22.90 4.95 0.68
CA ALA A 270 22.63 6.23 1.34
C ALA A 270 22.37 6.00 2.84
N PRO A 271 23.19 6.54 3.76
CA PRO A 271 23.23 6.10 5.15
C PRO A 271 21.89 6.27 5.87
N ARG A 272 21.06 7.17 5.37
CA ARG A 272 19.67 7.37 5.78
C ARG A 272 18.89 8.06 4.68
N VAL A 273 17.56 7.95 4.75
CA VAL A 273 16.62 8.79 4.02
C VAL A 273 15.67 9.46 5.00
N CYS A 274 15.16 10.63 4.60
CA CYS A 274 14.32 11.47 5.44
C CYS A 274 12.96 11.76 4.78
N SER A 275 12.00 12.26 5.55
CA SER A 275 10.82 12.96 5.05
C SER A 275 10.59 14.20 5.91
N ILE A 276 10.34 15.35 5.28
CA ILE A 276 10.03 16.59 5.98
C ILE A 276 8.52 16.78 5.96
N ILE A 277 7.90 16.74 7.13
CA ILE A 277 6.44 16.63 7.25
C ILE A 277 5.93 17.71 8.20
N ARG A 278 4.86 18.43 7.83
CA ARG A 278 4.22 19.37 8.75
C ARG A 278 3.77 18.67 10.04
N THR A 279 3.87 19.38 11.16
CA THR A 279 3.52 18.84 12.48
C THR A 279 2.03 18.48 12.60
N ASP A 280 1.16 19.11 11.81
CA ASP A 280 -0.27 18.84 11.73
C ASP A 280 -0.68 17.83 10.63
N ASN A 281 0.26 17.34 9.81
CA ASN A 281 -0.04 16.39 8.74
C ASN A 281 0.07 14.93 9.21
N ALA A 282 -0.90 14.50 10.03
CA ALA A 282 -0.95 13.15 10.60
C ALA A 282 -0.93 12.03 9.52
N ALA A 283 -1.58 12.24 8.37
CA ALA A 283 -1.63 11.24 7.30
C ALA A 283 -0.24 10.93 6.72
N SER A 284 0.59 11.96 6.53
CA SER A 284 1.96 11.80 6.05
C SER A 284 2.87 11.20 7.14
N GLN A 285 2.68 11.59 8.40
CA GLN A 285 3.40 11.00 9.55
C GLN A 285 3.16 9.48 9.61
N ILE A 286 1.91 9.03 9.47
CA ILE A 286 1.56 7.59 9.44
C ILE A 286 2.25 6.87 8.28
N VAL A 287 2.38 7.49 7.11
CA VAL A 287 3.08 6.88 5.97
C VAL A 287 4.57 6.75 6.26
N ALA A 288 5.21 7.77 6.86
CA ALA A 288 6.62 7.73 7.25
C ALA A 288 6.87 6.60 8.27
N GLU A 289 6.05 6.50 9.31
CA GLU A 289 6.14 5.44 10.32
C GLU A 289 5.96 4.04 9.72
N ARG A 290 5.01 3.88 8.78
CA ARG A 290 4.79 2.59 8.09
C ARG A 290 5.99 2.11 7.28
N ILE A 291 6.81 3.02 6.78
CA ILE A 291 8.04 2.65 6.05
C ILE A 291 9.26 2.53 6.99
N GLY A 292 9.05 2.64 8.30
CA GLY A 292 10.05 2.44 9.34
C GLY A 292 10.78 3.71 9.78
N MET A 293 10.33 4.90 9.34
CA MET A 293 10.91 6.16 9.80
C MET A 293 10.47 6.47 11.23
N ARG A 294 11.35 7.17 11.94
CA ARG A 294 11.11 7.72 13.27
C ARG A 294 11.23 9.23 13.21
N ARG A 295 10.43 9.91 14.02
CA ARG A 295 10.58 11.36 14.23
C ARG A 295 11.91 11.62 14.93
N GLU A 296 12.82 12.30 14.25
CA GLU A 296 14.16 12.62 14.74
C GLU A 296 14.16 13.97 15.47
N ARG A 297 13.60 15.01 14.83
CA ARG A 297 13.57 16.37 15.39
C ARG A 297 12.45 17.23 14.81
N GLU A 298 12.20 18.37 15.43
CA GLU A 298 11.32 19.44 14.94
C GLU A 298 12.16 20.65 14.53
N PHE A 299 11.79 21.30 13.44
CA PHE A 299 12.44 22.51 12.95
C PHE A 299 11.47 23.39 12.16
N THR A 300 11.77 24.68 12.05
CA THR A 300 10.96 25.61 11.25
C THR A 300 11.50 25.68 9.83
N LYS A 301 10.62 25.50 8.86
CA LYS A 301 10.94 25.66 7.44
C LYS A 301 10.02 26.72 6.85
N ARG A 302 10.60 27.63 6.05
CA ARG A 302 9.83 28.57 5.24
C ARG A 302 9.35 27.87 3.98
N PHE A 303 8.04 27.80 3.81
CA PHE A 303 7.37 27.33 2.59
C PHE A 303 6.53 28.48 2.01
N PHE A 304 5.88 28.28 0.86
CA PHE A 304 5.11 29.30 0.14
C PHE A 304 4.25 30.22 1.05
N ALA A 305 3.57 29.65 2.05
CA ALA A 305 2.69 30.36 3.00
C ALA A 305 3.40 30.95 4.25
N GLY A 306 4.73 30.88 4.34
CA GLY A 306 5.50 31.40 5.47
C GLY A 306 6.26 30.34 6.27
N GLU A 307 6.71 30.71 7.46
CA GLU A 307 7.41 29.81 8.38
C GLU A 307 6.43 28.91 9.12
N ARG A 308 6.69 27.60 9.07
CA ARG A 308 5.87 26.58 9.72
C ARG A 308 6.74 25.50 10.37
N PRO A 309 6.32 24.94 11.51
CA PRO A 309 7.00 23.83 12.14
C PRO A 309 6.84 22.55 11.31
N HIS A 310 7.94 21.81 11.19
CA HIS A 310 8.01 20.52 10.51
C HIS A 310 8.75 19.51 11.37
N TYR A 311 8.36 18.26 11.25
CA TYR A 311 9.11 17.12 11.74
C TYR A 311 10.04 16.58 10.66
N LEU A 312 11.29 16.32 11.05
CA LEU A 312 12.19 15.47 10.30
C LEU A 312 11.92 14.03 10.73
N TYR A 313 11.37 13.23 9.81
CA TYR A 313 11.34 11.78 9.95
C TYR A 313 12.54 11.19 9.24
N SER A 314 13.22 10.21 9.85
CA SER A 314 14.36 9.55 9.23
C SER A 314 14.36 8.04 9.47
N VAL A 315 14.97 7.31 8.55
CA VAL A 315 15.27 5.88 8.68
C VAL A 315 16.68 5.65 8.16
N GLU A 316 17.49 4.98 8.97
CA GLU A 316 18.84 4.60 8.57
C GLU A 316 18.80 3.46 7.57
N ASN A 317 19.76 3.47 6.65
CA ASN A 317 20.03 2.34 5.80
C ASN A 317 20.77 1.28 6.59
N THR A 318 19.98 0.38 7.15
CA THR A 318 20.52 -0.87 7.66
C THR A 318 20.79 -1.79 6.46
N ALA A 319 21.85 -2.59 6.49
CA ALA A 319 22.28 -3.55 5.43
C ALA A 319 21.25 -4.68 5.10
N ARG A 320 19.99 -4.44 5.43
CA ARG A 320 18.98 -5.39 5.88
C ARG A 320 17.64 -5.16 5.16
N ASP A 321 17.41 -3.97 4.60
CA ASP A 321 16.17 -3.60 3.88
C ASP A 321 16.16 -4.00 2.38
N TYR A 322 17.32 -4.32 1.80
CA TYR A 322 17.45 -4.71 0.39
C TYR A 322 17.51 -6.24 0.16
N LEU A 323 17.69 -7.02 1.23
CA LEU A 323 17.77 -8.48 1.16
C LEU A 323 16.43 -9.08 0.73
N ARG A 324 16.41 -9.71 -0.45
CA ARG A 324 15.22 -10.38 -1.00
C ARG A 324 14.94 -11.75 -0.37
N LEU A 325 15.63 -12.13 0.70
CA LEU A 325 15.49 -13.43 1.36
C LEU A 325 14.02 -13.77 1.67
N ARG A 326 13.29 -12.83 2.27
CA ARG A 326 11.90 -13.05 2.68
C ARG A 326 10.95 -13.17 1.50
N SER A 327 11.11 -12.32 0.49
CA SER A 327 10.27 -12.35 -0.71
C SER A 327 10.53 -13.60 -1.54
N LEU A 328 11.79 -13.95 -1.77
CA LEU A 328 12.20 -15.18 -2.47
C LEU A 328 11.66 -16.43 -1.77
N ARG A 329 11.80 -16.51 -0.43
CA ARG A 329 11.27 -17.65 0.33
C ARG A 329 9.76 -17.80 0.16
N LYS A 330 9.03 -16.70 0.20
CA LYS A 330 7.57 -16.70 0.04
C LYS A 330 7.14 -17.06 -1.38
N GLN A 331 7.87 -16.62 -2.40
CA GLN A 331 7.61 -16.97 -3.81
C GLN A 331 7.74 -18.49 -4.04
N GLU A 332 8.71 -19.12 -3.37
CA GLU A 332 8.91 -20.57 -3.42
C GLU A 332 8.03 -21.36 -2.42
N ASN A 333 7.08 -20.70 -1.73
CA ASN A 333 6.21 -21.31 -0.72
C ASN A 333 6.94 -22.06 0.42
N LEU A 334 8.14 -21.61 0.79
CA LEU A 334 8.95 -22.25 1.82
C LEU A 334 8.69 -21.66 3.21
N THR A 335 8.72 -22.50 4.24
CA THR A 335 8.78 -22.06 5.64
C THR A 335 10.18 -21.59 6.02
N GLN A 336 10.30 -20.78 7.08
CA GLN A 336 11.61 -20.37 7.60
C GLN A 336 12.46 -21.56 8.03
N GLN A 337 11.85 -22.63 8.54
CA GLN A 337 12.56 -23.85 8.94
C GLN A 337 13.16 -24.54 7.71
N GLN A 338 12.34 -24.80 6.69
CA GLN A 338 12.79 -25.47 5.46
C GLN A 338 13.96 -24.75 4.79
N LEU A 339 13.94 -23.41 4.75
CA LEU A 339 15.08 -22.69 4.16
C LEU A 339 16.30 -22.69 5.09
N ALA A 340 16.11 -22.55 6.39
CA ALA A 340 17.22 -22.63 7.34
C ALA A 340 17.95 -23.99 7.23
N ASP A 341 17.20 -25.08 7.12
CA ASP A 341 17.75 -26.43 6.91
C ASP A 341 18.57 -26.52 5.61
N ARG A 342 18.04 -25.98 4.50
CA ARG A 342 18.75 -25.95 3.21
C ARG A 342 20.00 -25.08 3.21
N LEU A 343 20.01 -24.00 3.98
CA LEU A 343 21.17 -23.12 4.11
C LEU A 343 22.16 -23.60 5.18
N GLY A 344 21.87 -24.73 5.84
CA GLY A 344 22.71 -25.33 6.88
C GLY A 344 22.79 -24.47 8.15
N MET A 345 21.69 -23.84 8.55
CA MET A 345 21.67 -22.90 9.69
C MET A 345 20.43 -23.06 10.58
N ASN A 346 20.50 -22.48 11.78
CA ASN A 346 19.38 -22.48 12.71
C ASN A 346 18.24 -21.55 12.23
N LYS A 347 16.98 -21.98 12.36
CA LYS A 347 15.77 -21.21 12.02
C LYS A 347 15.73 -19.82 12.66
N ILE A 348 16.10 -19.70 13.93
CA ILE A 348 16.10 -18.41 14.65
C ILE A 348 17.09 -17.46 13.98
N THR A 349 18.30 -17.95 13.68
CA THR A 349 19.32 -17.18 12.98
C THR A 349 18.84 -16.74 11.60
N TYR A 350 18.23 -17.64 10.84
CA TYR A 350 17.64 -17.32 9.54
C TYR A 350 16.53 -16.26 9.64
N ALA A 351 15.62 -16.40 10.61
CA ALA A 351 14.56 -15.43 10.84
C ALA A 351 15.11 -14.04 11.18
N ARG A 352 16.25 -13.96 11.89
CA ARG A 352 16.94 -12.70 12.17
C ARG A 352 17.56 -12.09 10.90
N TYR A 353 18.00 -12.89 9.93
CA TYR A 353 18.41 -12.37 8.62
C TYR A 353 17.22 -11.79 7.84
N GLU A 354 16.09 -12.50 7.78
CA GLU A 354 14.89 -12.01 7.08
C GLU A 354 14.30 -10.73 7.67
N LYS A 355 14.37 -10.59 9.00
CA LYS A 355 13.92 -9.39 9.71
C LYS A 355 14.94 -8.27 9.66
N GLY A 356 16.15 -8.56 9.18
CA GLY A 356 17.19 -7.58 9.20
C GLY A 356 17.69 -7.25 10.62
N GLU A 357 17.63 -8.20 11.55
CA GLU A 357 18.15 -8.04 12.92
C GLU A 357 19.64 -8.47 13.01
N ARG A 358 20.13 -9.15 11.98
CA ARG A 358 21.51 -9.65 11.87
C ARG A 358 21.98 -9.54 10.42
N GLU A 359 23.25 -9.18 10.22
CA GLU A 359 23.87 -9.22 8.89
C GLU A 359 23.99 -10.66 8.39
N LEU A 360 23.67 -10.85 7.11
CA LEU A 360 23.81 -12.13 6.43
C LEU A 360 25.29 -12.33 6.07
N PRO A 361 25.97 -13.35 6.64
CA PRO A 361 27.34 -13.68 6.26
C PRO A 361 27.47 -13.96 4.76
N LEU A 362 28.61 -13.64 4.16
CA LEU A 362 28.83 -13.78 2.72
C LEU A 362 28.62 -15.23 2.25
N ASP A 363 29.08 -16.22 3.02
CA ASP A 363 28.90 -17.63 2.70
C ASP A 363 27.40 -18.02 2.67
N ALA A 364 26.61 -17.49 3.60
CA ALA A 364 25.16 -17.69 3.64
C ALA A 364 24.45 -16.98 2.47
N ALA A 365 24.93 -15.79 2.09
CA ALA A 365 24.42 -15.06 0.93
C ALA A 365 24.71 -15.82 -0.38
N ILE A 366 25.92 -16.36 -0.55
CA ILE A 366 26.28 -17.19 -1.70
C ILE A 366 25.39 -18.44 -1.77
N ARG A 367 25.24 -19.17 -0.66
CA ARG A 367 24.36 -20.36 -0.61
C ARG A 367 22.91 -20.02 -0.94
N ALA A 368 22.39 -18.89 -0.44
CA ALA A 368 21.04 -18.45 -0.74
C ALA A 368 20.88 -18.06 -2.22
N ALA A 369 21.84 -17.33 -2.79
CA ALA A 369 21.84 -16.94 -4.20
C ALA A 369 21.83 -18.17 -5.11
N GLN A 370 22.71 -19.14 -4.84
CA GLN A 370 22.75 -20.43 -5.55
C GLN A 370 21.45 -21.21 -5.40
N PHE A 371 20.91 -21.29 -4.18
CA PHE A 371 19.65 -22.00 -3.92
C PHE A 371 18.47 -21.43 -4.72
N TYR A 372 18.37 -20.11 -4.81
CA TYR A 372 17.29 -19.45 -5.54
C TYR A 372 17.56 -19.30 -7.05
N GLY A 373 18.74 -19.70 -7.53
CA GLY A 373 19.16 -19.47 -8.91
C GLY A 373 19.18 -17.98 -9.28
N VAL A 374 19.71 -17.14 -8.39
CA VAL A 374 19.78 -15.68 -8.59
C VAL A 374 21.20 -15.16 -8.42
N SER A 375 21.52 -14.01 -9.03
CA SER A 375 22.78 -13.33 -8.78
C SER A 375 22.86 -12.80 -7.34
N LEU A 376 24.09 -12.64 -6.81
CA LEU A 376 24.28 -12.04 -5.48
C LEU A 376 23.72 -10.61 -5.45
N ASP A 377 23.93 -9.85 -6.53
CA ASP A 377 23.37 -8.51 -6.71
C ASP A 377 21.85 -8.53 -6.65
N TYR A 378 21.19 -9.53 -7.23
CA TYR A 378 19.75 -9.69 -7.06
C TYR A 378 19.38 -10.06 -5.61
N LEU A 379 20.11 -10.97 -4.97
CA LEU A 379 19.79 -11.37 -3.60
C LEU A 379 19.85 -10.18 -2.63
N VAL A 380 20.90 -9.37 -2.76
CA VAL A 380 21.12 -8.16 -1.94
C VAL A 380 20.48 -6.91 -2.55
N GLY A 381 19.60 -7.07 -3.54
CA GLY A 381 18.79 -5.99 -4.08
C GLY A 381 19.56 -4.92 -4.86
N LEU A 382 20.85 -5.09 -5.17
CA LEU A 382 21.63 -4.19 -6.03
C LEU A 382 21.18 -4.23 -7.51
N SER A 383 20.58 -5.34 -7.96
CA SER A 383 20.05 -5.51 -9.31
C SER A 383 18.59 -5.96 -9.29
N ASP A 384 17.76 -5.55 -10.25
CA ASP A 384 16.43 -6.15 -10.49
C ASP A 384 16.48 -7.30 -11.52
N LYS A 385 17.64 -7.53 -12.17
CA LYS A 385 17.86 -8.70 -13.03
C LYS A 385 18.15 -9.92 -12.18
N ARG A 386 17.38 -10.98 -12.41
CA ARG A 386 17.43 -12.21 -11.61
C ARG A 386 18.75 -12.96 -11.79
N GLU A 387 19.31 -12.93 -13.00
CA GLU A 387 20.61 -13.50 -13.39
C GLU A 387 21.64 -12.41 -13.70
#